data_AF-A0AA97BZ78-F1
#
_entry.id   AF-A0AA97BZ78-F1
#
_cell.length_a   1.000
_cell.length_b   1.000
_cell.length_c   1.000
_cell.angle_alpha   90.00
_cell.angle_beta   90.00
_cell.angle_gamma   90.00
#
_symmetry.space_group_name_H-M   'P 1'
#
loop_
_entity.id
_entity.type
_entity.pdbx_description
1 polymer ?
#
loop_
_entity_poly.entity_id
_entity_poly.type
_entity_poly.pdbx_seq_one_letter_code
_entity_poly.pdbx_strand_id
1 'polypeptide(L)'
;MRLLSITALFISFSVLIPNSFSATAPLQEYVIVENQVDNEFFIVANRVDPRFSGSNVFTKYQRNSQYSLGYMGYTGTPFSSTYNTGDIWLENSPVSQPFIGNRCMTNNRNCPATSYWSAQQLRDNGAYKIQQTGTPGESGYSRPIFSESFYRWLAEIPPGTEYTFDLRTCTSRDDYDLSNTTCMTSGGRTTTQQHYIPTNKKGNIILKGTGALQEVFVDSNGNPTIGLGSNFCSTGIVGNTSGIICKLVELETQGQSIGGTFTVRMYIDSAKLGLARDPRAALIQYKGSNSTRWTNWSSTTNMSEIFNNGSQNIEVFLSNEYLKSIVDASPNSTVTLADSVYTFGFQSPLPQSGFYEFTPSNFLIIKPRDYGISIIPADFNPNQSKTGKVGNDEPPIEFNYIVTTSGPRQADSITAKVEGPNTTLKGQSYCLFTSSDNKLNVPFSAYLSFKNENGTKESHRASCDNNEISLKNALWSETPWDRPNEDLGSFYRTNLDLSFPMNDSESFFTLDGIDWLGTVSASGTITVKAIWTGPDIQ
;
A
#
# COMPACT_ATOMS: atom_id res chain seq x y z
N MET A 1 -67.27 -33.06 54.70
CA MET A 1 -65.79 -33.11 54.72
C MET A 1 -65.34 -34.38 54.01
N ARG A 2 -65.05 -34.28 52.71
CA ARG A 2 -64.03 -35.03 51.94
C ARG A 2 -64.09 -34.47 50.51
N LEU A 3 -63.00 -33.82 50.11
CA LEU A 3 -62.85 -33.02 48.90
C LEU A 3 -62.94 -33.89 47.64
N LEU A 4 -63.65 -33.39 46.62
CA LEU A 4 -63.52 -33.83 45.23
C LEU A 4 -62.26 -33.18 44.63
N SER A 5 -61.30 -33.99 44.20
CA SER A 5 -60.15 -33.55 43.40
C SER A 5 -60.50 -33.61 41.92
N ILE A 6 -60.59 -32.44 41.30
CA ILE A 6 -60.63 -32.26 39.84
C ILE A 6 -59.21 -32.47 39.32
N THR A 7 -59.00 -33.49 38.49
CA THR A 7 -57.73 -33.74 37.80
C THR A 7 -57.73 -32.95 36.50
N ALA A 8 -56.93 -31.88 36.44
CA ALA A 8 -56.69 -31.12 35.22
C ALA A 8 -55.71 -31.89 34.32
N LEU A 9 -56.18 -32.30 33.14
CA LEU A 9 -55.39 -32.93 32.10
C LEU A 9 -54.58 -31.85 31.36
N PHE A 10 -53.31 -31.66 31.72
CA PHE A 10 -52.39 -30.81 30.97
C PHE A 10 -51.89 -31.56 29.73
N ILE A 11 -52.31 -31.11 28.55
CA ILE A 11 -51.76 -31.53 27.27
C ILE A 11 -50.46 -30.73 27.05
N SER A 12 -49.33 -31.38 27.26
CA SER A 12 -48.01 -30.84 26.95
C SER A 12 -47.84 -30.81 25.42
N PHE A 13 -47.93 -29.64 24.80
CA PHE A 13 -47.43 -29.45 23.45
C PHE A 13 -45.90 -29.60 23.49
N SER A 14 -45.39 -30.71 22.96
CA SER A 14 -43.97 -30.85 22.65
C SER A 14 -43.62 -29.85 21.54
N VAL A 15 -43.02 -28.72 21.92
CA VAL A 15 -42.36 -27.84 20.96
C VAL A 15 -41.21 -28.63 20.35
N LEU A 16 -41.33 -28.95 19.06
CA LEU A 16 -40.22 -29.46 18.25
C LEU A 16 -39.17 -28.34 18.17
N ILE A 17 -38.17 -28.41 19.06
CA ILE A 17 -36.97 -27.60 18.95
C ILE A 17 -36.23 -28.07 17.69
N PRO A 18 -35.88 -27.18 16.73
CA PRO A 18 -35.04 -27.56 15.61
C PRO A 18 -33.71 -28.11 16.15
N ASN A 19 -33.29 -29.29 15.70
CA ASN A 19 -32.03 -29.90 16.07
C ASN A 19 -30.85 -28.98 15.69
N SER A 20 -30.36 -28.19 16.64
CA SER A 20 -29.10 -27.46 16.51
C SER A 20 -27.95 -28.47 16.68
N PHE A 21 -27.32 -28.84 15.56
CA PHE A 21 -26.02 -29.49 15.61
C PHE A 21 -24.99 -28.46 16.11
N SER A 22 -24.54 -28.61 17.36
CA SER A 22 -23.45 -27.83 17.91
C SER A 22 -22.14 -28.60 17.73
N ALA A 23 -21.21 -28.04 16.96
CA ALA A 23 -19.88 -28.62 16.77
C ALA A 23 -18.81 -27.59 17.16
N THR A 24 -17.96 -27.94 18.13
CA THR A 24 -16.76 -27.16 18.47
C THR A 24 -15.65 -27.54 17.53
N ALA A 25 -15.13 -26.57 16.77
CA ALA A 25 -14.02 -26.79 15.86
C ALA A 25 -12.68 -26.91 16.62
N PRO A 26 -11.65 -27.53 16.01
CA PRO A 26 -10.29 -27.48 16.53
C PRO A 26 -9.78 -26.05 16.74
N LEU A 27 -8.86 -25.85 17.70
CA LEU A 27 -8.20 -24.56 17.94
C LEU A 27 -7.43 -24.10 16.70
N GLN A 28 -7.73 -22.87 16.28
CA GLN A 28 -7.03 -22.20 15.20
C GLN A 28 -5.99 -21.23 15.76
N GLU A 29 -4.72 -21.46 15.45
CA GLU A 29 -3.67 -20.50 15.79
C GLU A 29 -3.40 -19.63 14.57
N TYR A 30 -3.31 -18.32 14.77
CA TYR A 30 -3.12 -17.39 13.66
C TYR A 30 -2.15 -16.25 13.98
N VAL A 31 -1.58 -15.69 12.91
CA VAL A 31 -0.83 -14.44 12.91
C VAL A 31 -1.54 -13.49 11.96
N ILE A 32 -1.63 -12.22 12.35
CA ILE A 32 -2.10 -11.16 11.47
C ILE A 32 -0.90 -10.39 10.92
N VAL A 33 -0.97 -10.06 9.63
CA VAL A 33 -0.08 -9.12 8.96
C VAL A 33 -0.88 -7.84 8.74
N GLU A 34 -0.33 -6.73 9.20
CA GLU A 34 -0.87 -5.38 9.02
C GLU A 34 0.06 -4.61 8.09
N ASN A 35 -0.47 -4.11 6.99
CA ASN A 35 0.25 -3.22 6.09
C ASN A 35 -0.23 -1.79 6.31
N GLN A 36 0.60 -1.01 7.01
CA GLN A 36 0.31 0.39 7.29
C GLN A 36 0.56 1.32 6.10
N VAL A 37 1.13 0.80 5.00
CA VAL A 37 1.30 1.57 3.76
C VAL A 37 -0.04 1.74 3.04
N ASP A 38 -0.72 0.62 2.79
CA ASP A 38 -1.96 0.57 2.00
C ASP A 38 -3.21 0.34 2.87
N ASN A 39 -3.02 0.21 4.19
CA ASN A 39 -4.08 -0.05 5.16
C ASN A 39 -4.77 -1.42 4.92
N GLU A 40 -3.96 -2.42 4.60
CA GLU A 40 -4.36 -3.77 4.24
C GLU A 40 -4.01 -4.79 5.32
N PHE A 41 -4.73 -5.91 5.33
CA PHE A 41 -4.62 -6.94 6.37
C PHE A 41 -4.59 -8.34 5.76
N PHE A 42 -3.88 -9.24 6.42
CA PHE A 42 -3.83 -10.64 6.04
C PHE A 42 -3.74 -11.56 7.26
N ILE A 43 -4.63 -12.55 7.31
CA ILE A 43 -4.62 -13.56 8.38
C ILE A 43 -3.98 -14.84 7.84
N VAL A 44 -2.90 -15.27 8.50
CA VAL A 44 -2.26 -16.56 8.29
C VAL A 44 -2.64 -17.46 9.45
N ALA A 45 -3.06 -18.69 9.16
CA ALA A 45 -3.42 -19.63 10.21
C ALA A 45 -2.79 -21.02 10.00
N ASN A 46 -2.71 -21.79 11.08
CA ASN A 46 -1.98 -23.06 11.12
C ASN A 46 -2.72 -24.25 10.47
N ARG A 47 -4.03 -24.12 10.21
CA ARG A 47 -4.88 -25.22 9.71
C ARG A 47 -5.87 -24.73 8.66
N VAL A 48 -6.31 -25.69 7.85
CA VAL A 48 -7.31 -25.46 6.80
C VAL A 48 -8.71 -25.36 7.40
N ASP A 49 -9.08 -26.25 8.32
CA ASP A 49 -10.38 -26.23 9.00
C ASP A 49 -10.19 -26.20 10.53
N PRO A 50 -10.91 -25.34 11.29
CA PRO A 50 -11.85 -24.34 10.79
C PRO A 50 -11.18 -23.28 9.91
N ARG A 51 -11.92 -22.77 8.94
CA ARG A 51 -11.46 -21.71 8.05
C ARG A 51 -11.33 -20.44 8.87
N PHE A 52 -10.18 -19.80 8.79
CA PHE A 52 -9.91 -18.50 9.40
C PHE A 52 -8.62 -17.94 8.79
N SER A 53 -8.72 -17.38 7.59
CA SER A 53 -7.53 -16.92 6.86
C SER A 53 -7.89 -15.99 5.71
N GLY A 54 -6.89 -15.28 5.23
CA GLY A 54 -6.95 -14.52 3.99
C GLY A 54 -6.89 -13.01 4.18
N SER A 55 -6.82 -12.31 3.06
CA SER A 55 -6.64 -10.86 3.00
C SER A 55 -7.94 -10.13 2.72
N ASN A 56 -8.02 -8.87 3.18
CA ASN A 56 -9.10 -7.95 2.81
C ASN A 56 -9.02 -7.47 1.34
N VAL A 57 -7.91 -7.77 0.64
CA VAL A 57 -7.68 -7.38 -0.76
C VAL A 57 -7.30 -8.57 -1.66
N PHE A 58 -7.46 -8.38 -2.96
CA PHE A 58 -6.97 -9.31 -3.97
C PHE A 58 -5.55 -8.96 -4.40
N THR A 59 -4.73 -10.00 -4.52
CA THR A 59 -3.35 -9.95 -5.02
C THR A 59 -3.28 -9.65 -6.52
N LYS A 60 -2.20 -9.01 -6.96
CA LYS A 60 -1.89 -8.71 -8.36
C LYS A 60 -1.32 -9.94 -9.08
N TYR A 61 -0.30 -10.59 -8.52
CA TYR A 61 0.41 -11.70 -9.18
C TYR A 61 -0.24 -13.06 -8.95
N GLN A 62 -0.97 -13.22 -7.84
CA GLN A 62 -1.64 -14.47 -7.49
C GLN A 62 -3.15 -14.47 -7.75
N ARG A 63 -3.67 -13.57 -8.60
CA ARG A 63 -5.11 -13.46 -8.90
C ARG A 63 -5.75 -14.74 -9.47
N ASN A 64 -4.96 -15.57 -10.14
CA ASN A 64 -5.42 -16.87 -10.66
C ASN A 64 -5.38 -18.00 -9.61
N SER A 65 -4.80 -17.75 -8.42
CA SER A 65 -4.69 -18.70 -7.32
C SER A 65 -5.55 -18.28 -6.12
N GLN A 66 -5.69 -16.97 -5.91
CA GLN A 66 -6.55 -16.38 -4.91
C GLN A 66 -7.98 -16.26 -5.44
N TYR A 67 -8.85 -17.12 -4.95
CA TYR A 67 -10.24 -17.17 -5.36
C TYR A 67 -11.20 -16.50 -4.38
N SER A 68 -10.71 -16.05 -3.23
CA SER A 68 -11.52 -15.42 -2.18
C SER A 68 -10.71 -14.43 -1.36
N LEU A 69 -11.41 -13.40 -0.87
CA LEU A 69 -10.98 -12.59 0.28
C LEU A 69 -10.95 -13.45 1.56
N GLY A 70 -10.48 -12.88 2.67
CA GLY A 70 -10.42 -13.58 3.93
C GLY A 70 -11.78 -13.84 4.56
N TYR A 71 -11.91 -15.01 5.18
CA TYR A 71 -13.16 -15.52 5.70
C TYR A 71 -12.94 -16.47 6.86
N MET A 72 -14.01 -16.72 7.60
CA MET A 72 -14.08 -17.82 8.55
C MET A 72 -15.18 -18.82 8.20
N GLY A 73 -15.20 -19.95 8.88
CA GLY A 73 -16.28 -20.93 8.78
C GLY A 73 -15.80 -22.36 9.00
N TYR A 74 -16.66 -23.31 8.70
CA TYR A 74 -16.37 -24.73 8.87
C TYR A 74 -16.83 -25.51 7.63
N THR A 75 -16.14 -26.59 7.26
CA THR A 75 -16.63 -27.50 6.22
C THR A 75 -17.87 -28.22 6.71
N GLY A 76 -18.97 -28.15 5.96
CA GLY A 76 -20.23 -28.78 6.37
C GLY A 76 -21.18 -27.86 7.15
N THR A 77 -21.01 -26.54 7.02
CA THR A 77 -22.03 -25.54 7.36
C THR A 77 -22.96 -25.25 6.17
N PRO A 78 -23.92 -26.11 5.77
CA PRO A 78 -24.78 -25.83 4.62
C PRO A 78 -25.44 -24.46 4.70
N PHE A 79 -25.02 -23.59 3.79
CA PHE A 79 -25.78 -22.46 3.27
C PHE A 79 -26.51 -22.93 2.00
N SER A 80 -27.07 -24.14 2.05
CA SER A 80 -27.75 -24.75 0.91
C SER A 80 -28.83 -25.69 1.40
N SER A 81 -30.05 -25.19 1.49
CA SER A 81 -31.23 -26.05 1.69
C SER A 81 -32.32 -25.65 0.71
N THR A 82 -32.03 -25.68 -0.60
CA THR A 82 -33.02 -25.29 -1.64
C THR A 82 -33.33 -23.78 -1.65
N TYR A 83 -32.58 -22.98 -0.88
CA TYR A 83 -32.87 -21.60 -0.51
C TYR A 83 -31.64 -20.72 -0.65
N ASN A 84 -31.87 -19.53 -1.18
CA ASN A 84 -30.84 -18.61 -1.63
C ASN A 84 -30.67 -17.42 -0.69
N THR A 85 -31.48 -17.27 0.37
CA THR A 85 -31.45 -16.10 1.25
C THR A 85 -31.17 -16.51 2.70
N GLY A 86 -30.27 -15.80 3.38
CA GLY A 86 -29.98 -16.08 4.78
C GLY A 86 -29.16 -15.02 5.51
N ASP A 87 -29.02 -15.21 6.81
CA ASP A 87 -28.25 -14.36 7.72
C ASP A 87 -27.06 -15.13 8.29
N ILE A 88 -25.92 -14.44 8.49
CA ILE A 88 -24.73 -14.97 9.14
C ILE A 88 -24.25 -13.96 10.18
N TRP A 89 -24.12 -14.37 11.45
CA TRP A 89 -23.77 -13.46 12.54
C TRP A 89 -22.96 -14.15 13.65
N LEU A 90 -22.37 -13.35 14.52
CA LEU A 90 -21.77 -13.78 15.78
C LEU A 90 -22.74 -13.49 16.94
N GLU A 91 -23.07 -14.48 17.76
CA GLU A 91 -24.05 -14.28 18.86
C GLU A 91 -23.58 -13.24 19.90
N ASN A 92 -22.27 -13.04 20.04
CA ASN A 92 -21.65 -12.02 20.88
C ASN A 92 -20.50 -11.36 20.12
N SER A 93 -20.82 -10.68 19.02
CA SER A 93 -19.81 -10.06 18.17
C SER A 93 -18.94 -9.09 18.98
N PRO A 94 -17.60 -9.24 18.94
CA PRO A 94 -16.72 -8.32 19.66
C PRO A 94 -16.54 -6.97 18.95
N VAL A 95 -17.03 -6.85 17.72
CA VAL A 95 -16.92 -5.67 16.86
C VAL A 95 -18.21 -5.46 16.07
N SER A 96 -18.55 -4.21 15.79
CA SER A 96 -19.69 -3.89 14.91
C SER A 96 -19.41 -4.31 13.47
N GLN A 97 -20.40 -4.95 12.84
CA GLN A 97 -20.39 -5.37 11.44
C GLN A 97 -19.18 -6.26 11.10
N PRO A 98 -19.01 -7.43 11.75
CA PRO A 98 -17.83 -8.29 11.57
C PRO A 98 -17.71 -8.91 10.16
N PHE A 99 -18.81 -8.92 9.39
CA PHE A 99 -18.89 -9.61 8.10
C PHE A 99 -19.60 -8.75 7.06
N ILE A 100 -19.26 -8.96 5.78
CA ILE A 100 -19.84 -8.21 4.64
C ILE A 100 -20.74 -9.05 3.73
N GLY A 101 -20.72 -10.38 3.89
CA GLY A 101 -21.46 -11.30 3.03
C GLY A 101 -20.96 -12.73 3.13
N ASN A 102 -21.45 -13.61 2.24
CA ASN A 102 -21.03 -15.02 2.18
C ASN A 102 -20.13 -15.28 0.97
N ARG A 103 -19.04 -16.02 1.17
CA ARG A 103 -18.05 -16.33 0.14
C ARG A 103 -18.63 -16.98 -1.11
N CYS A 104 -18.10 -16.61 -2.28
CA CYS A 104 -18.33 -17.20 -3.59
C CYS A 104 -17.03 -17.12 -4.41
N MET A 105 -16.39 -18.24 -4.72
CA MET A 105 -15.07 -18.23 -5.36
C MET A 105 -15.07 -17.64 -6.79
N THR A 106 -14.14 -16.73 -7.07
CA THR A 106 -14.05 -15.99 -8.35
C THR A 106 -13.74 -16.85 -9.56
N ASN A 107 -13.20 -18.06 -9.38
CA ASN A 107 -12.97 -19.01 -10.47
C ASN A 107 -14.26 -19.63 -11.01
N ASN A 108 -15.40 -19.39 -10.37
CA ASN A 108 -16.71 -19.75 -10.89
C ASN A 108 -17.36 -18.55 -11.57
N ARG A 109 -17.75 -18.71 -12.84
CA ARG A 109 -18.39 -17.65 -13.65
C ARG A 109 -19.66 -17.04 -13.05
N ASN A 110 -20.34 -17.77 -12.16
CA ASN A 110 -21.58 -17.31 -11.51
C ASN A 110 -21.31 -16.58 -10.19
N CYS A 111 -20.05 -16.40 -9.79
CA CYS A 111 -19.67 -15.64 -8.61
C CYS A 111 -19.26 -14.20 -9.00
N PRO A 112 -19.59 -13.19 -8.16
CA PRO A 112 -19.09 -11.83 -8.34
C PRO A 112 -17.56 -11.74 -8.29
N ALA A 113 -16.99 -10.74 -8.96
CA ALA A 113 -15.55 -10.46 -8.92
C ALA A 113 -15.05 -10.08 -7.51
N THR A 114 -15.96 -9.62 -6.64
CA THR A 114 -15.70 -9.35 -5.22
C THR A 114 -15.51 -10.61 -4.38
N SER A 115 -15.80 -11.79 -4.93
CA SER A 115 -15.74 -13.11 -4.30
C SER A 115 -16.75 -13.40 -3.19
N TYR A 116 -17.84 -12.64 -3.12
CA TYR A 116 -18.91 -12.91 -2.17
C TYR A 116 -20.26 -12.39 -2.64
N TRP A 117 -21.29 -13.00 -2.09
CA TRP A 117 -22.65 -12.50 -2.11
C TRP A 117 -22.80 -11.48 -0.98
N SER A 118 -23.01 -10.22 -1.32
CA SER A 118 -23.17 -9.15 -0.35
C SER A 118 -24.43 -9.33 0.48
N ALA A 119 -24.36 -8.97 1.76
CA ALA A 119 -25.56 -8.76 2.55
C ALA A 119 -26.31 -7.51 2.09
N GLN A 120 -27.64 -7.54 2.18
CA GLN A 120 -28.46 -6.35 1.96
C GLN A 120 -28.36 -5.37 3.14
N GLN A 121 -28.12 -5.88 4.36
CA GLN A 121 -27.91 -5.05 5.54
C GLN A 121 -26.78 -5.61 6.40
N LEU A 122 -25.84 -4.75 6.77
CA LEU A 122 -24.86 -5.05 7.81
C LEU A 122 -25.43 -4.57 9.15
N ARG A 123 -25.38 -5.44 10.16
CA ARG A 123 -25.79 -5.13 11.54
C ARG A 123 -24.60 -5.30 12.46
N ASP A 124 -24.70 -4.81 13.69
CA ASP A 124 -23.61 -4.85 14.66
C ASP A 124 -22.99 -6.23 14.83
N ASN A 125 -23.77 -7.29 14.69
CA ASN A 125 -23.29 -8.64 14.90
C ASN A 125 -23.08 -9.48 13.63
N GLY A 126 -23.41 -8.98 12.43
CA GLY A 126 -23.27 -9.79 11.23
C GLY A 126 -23.84 -9.22 9.93
N ALA A 127 -23.92 -10.11 8.94
CA ALA A 127 -24.34 -9.84 7.58
C ALA A 127 -25.73 -10.49 7.34
N TYR A 128 -26.72 -9.66 7.03
CA TYR A 128 -28.13 -10.06 6.97
C TYR A 128 -28.70 -9.95 5.55
N LYS A 129 -29.58 -10.91 5.23
CA LYS A 129 -30.23 -11.10 3.93
C LYS A 129 -29.21 -11.15 2.80
N ILE A 130 -28.34 -12.16 2.87
CA ILE A 130 -27.42 -12.53 1.81
C ILE A 130 -28.20 -13.35 0.79
N GLN A 131 -28.45 -12.78 -0.38
CA GLN A 131 -29.18 -13.44 -1.46
C GLN A 131 -28.20 -13.99 -2.53
N GLN A 132 -28.19 -15.30 -2.67
CA GLN A 132 -27.42 -16.07 -3.64
C GLN A 132 -28.32 -16.46 -4.82
N THR A 133 -27.75 -16.87 -5.94
CA THR A 133 -28.55 -17.39 -7.08
C THR A 133 -28.41 -18.90 -7.26
N GLY A 134 -27.67 -19.54 -6.35
CA GLY A 134 -27.37 -20.97 -6.27
C GLY A 134 -26.16 -21.17 -5.36
N THR A 135 -25.46 -22.29 -5.50
CA THR A 135 -24.25 -22.63 -4.71
C THR A 135 -22.92 -22.62 -5.50
N PRO A 136 -22.70 -21.74 -6.50
CA PRO A 136 -21.45 -21.73 -7.26
C PRO A 136 -20.24 -21.38 -6.36
N GLY A 137 -19.05 -21.83 -6.75
CA GLY A 137 -17.81 -21.45 -6.07
C GLY A 137 -17.81 -21.78 -4.57
N GLU A 138 -18.39 -22.91 -4.18
CA GLU A 138 -18.55 -23.35 -2.78
C GLU A 138 -19.35 -22.36 -1.87
N SER A 139 -20.22 -21.54 -2.45
CA SER A 139 -21.11 -20.64 -1.67
C SER A 139 -22.22 -21.37 -0.91
N GLY A 140 -22.42 -22.67 -1.18
CA GLY A 140 -23.30 -23.53 -0.40
C GLY A 140 -22.84 -23.82 1.03
N TYR A 141 -21.73 -23.22 1.47
CA TYR A 141 -21.30 -23.23 2.87
C TYR A 141 -21.38 -21.84 3.47
N SER A 142 -21.71 -21.76 4.76
CA SER A 142 -21.63 -20.53 5.53
C SER A 142 -20.16 -20.22 5.82
N ARG A 143 -19.65 -19.27 5.06
CA ARG A 143 -18.27 -18.79 5.04
C ARG A 143 -18.30 -17.27 4.95
N PRO A 144 -18.61 -16.57 6.05
CA PRO A 144 -18.69 -15.13 6.01
C PRO A 144 -17.34 -14.49 5.69
N ILE A 145 -17.34 -13.52 4.76
CA ILE A 145 -16.17 -12.69 4.47
C ILE A 145 -15.99 -11.67 5.59
N PHE A 146 -14.77 -11.53 6.08
CA PHE A 146 -14.42 -10.55 7.11
C PHE A 146 -14.61 -9.12 6.60
N SER A 147 -15.13 -8.26 7.47
CA SER A 147 -15.09 -6.81 7.24
C SER A 147 -13.74 -6.23 7.64
N GLU A 148 -13.47 -5.00 7.21
CA GLU A 148 -12.31 -4.25 7.66
C GLU A 148 -12.32 -4.02 9.18
N SER A 149 -13.49 -3.75 9.78
CA SER A 149 -13.61 -3.58 11.23
C SER A 149 -13.18 -4.83 11.99
N PHE A 150 -13.49 -6.02 11.46
CA PHE A 150 -13.04 -7.28 12.04
C PHE A 150 -11.52 -7.45 11.98
N TYR A 151 -10.89 -7.12 10.85
CA TYR A 151 -9.43 -7.13 10.75
C TYR A 151 -8.75 -6.17 11.73
N ARG A 152 -9.27 -4.94 11.86
CA ARG A 152 -8.76 -3.94 12.82
C ARG A 152 -8.87 -4.43 14.26
N TRP A 153 -10.01 -5.01 14.63
CA TRP A 153 -10.17 -5.58 15.95
C TRP A 153 -9.19 -6.73 16.20
N LEU A 154 -8.97 -7.63 15.21
CA LEU A 154 -7.97 -8.69 15.30
C LEU A 154 -6.54 -8.17 15.40
N ALA A 155 -6.23 -7.03 14.77
CA ALA A 155 -4.95 -6.33 14.86
C ALA A 155 -4.70 -5.78 16.27
N GLU A 156 -5.71 -5.16 16.88
CA GLU A 156 -5.62 -4.51 18.19
C GLU A 156 -5.51 -5.49 19.38
N ILE A 157 -6.06 -6.70 19.27
CA ILE A 157 -5.97 -7.67 20.37
C ILE A 157 -4.52 -8.16 20.59
N PRO A 158 -4.06 -8.32 21.84
CA PRO A 158 -2.68 -8.77 22.10
C PRO A 158 -2.39 -10.19 21.59
N PRO A 159 -1.14 -10.49 21.19
CA PRO A 159 -0.68 -11.87 21.06
C PRO A 159 -0.86 -12.66 22.36
N GLY A 160 -1.23 -13.93 22.25
CA GLY A 160 -1.59 -14.82 23.35
C GLY A 160 -3.08 -14.87 23.66
N THR A 161 -3.89 -13.91 23.18
CA THR A 161 -5.34 -13.90 23.40
C THR A 161 -6.02 -15.11 22.78
N GLU A 162 -6.77 -15.84 23.59
CA GLU A 162 -7.70 -16.87 23.17
C GLU A 162 -9.11 -16.29 23.03
N TYR A 163 -9.80 -16.63 21.96
CA TYR A 163 -11.18 -16.20 21.72
C TYR A 163 -11.96 -17.30 21.01
N THR A 164 -13.20 -17.56 21.44
CA THR A 164 -14.08 -18.51 20.77
C THR A 164 -15.26 -17.77 20.14
N PHE A 165 -15.34 -17.80 18.81
CA PHE A 165 -16.44 -17.20 18.07
C PHE A 165 -17.64 -18.16 18.04
N ASP A 166 -18.82 -17.69 18.47
CA ASP A 166 -20.11 -18.36 18.27
C ASP A 166 -20.70 -17.92 16.93
N LEU A 167 -20.28 -18.61 15.85
CA LEU A 167 -20.73 -18.34 14.49
C LEU A 167 -22.08 -19.01 14.25
N ARG A 168 -23.08 -18.18 13.91
CA ARG A 168 -24.44 -18.62 13.64
C ARG A 168 -24.85 -18.31 12.23
N THR A 169 -25.73 -19.17 11.72
CA THR A 169 -26.28 -19.02 10.37
C THR A 169 -27.74 -19.44 10.38
N CYS A 170 -28.54 -18.71 9.62
CA CYS A 170 -29.90 -19.08 9.29
C CYS A 170 -30.09 -18.94 7.78
N THR A 171 -30.68 -19.95 7.14
CA THR A 171 -31.12 -19.89 5.74
C THR A 171 -32.63 -20.08 5.67
N SER A 172 -33.31 -19.35 4.78
CA SER A 172 -34.77 -19.36 4.63
C SER A 172 -35.19 -19.55 3.18
N ARG A 173 -36.22 -20.37 2.95
CA ARG A 173 -36.91 -20.49 1.64
C ARG A 173 -37.51 -19.22 1.16
N ASP A 174 -38.17 -18.61 2.10
CA ASP A 174 -39.13 -17.58 1.86
C ASP A 174 -38.34 -16.29 2.01
N ASP A 175 -38.53 -15.39 1.05
CA ASP A 175 -37.95 -14.06 1.19
C ASP A 175 -38.55 -13.37 2.42
N TYR A 176 -37.76 -12.55 3.10
CA TYR A 176 -38.17 -11.86 4.32
C TYR A 176 -37.75 -10.39 4.27
N ASP A 177 -38.59 -9.51 4.84
CA ASP A 177 -38.29 -8.09 4.91
C ASP A 177 -37.48 -7.79 6.18
N LEU A 178 -36.30 -7.20 5.99
CA LEU A 178 -35.38 -6.81 7.06
C LEU A 178 -35.90 -5.64 7.90
N SER A 179 -36.93 -4.91 7.44
CA SER A 179 -37.55 -3.82 8.22
C SER A 179 -38.17 -4.32 9.53
N ASN A 180 -38.66 -5.56 9.55
CA ASN A 180 -39.43 -6.11 10.67
C ASN A 180 -38.95 -7.50 11.14
N THR A 181 -38.19 -8.23 10.32
CA THR A 181 -37.82 -9.63 10.59
C THR A 181 -36.36 -9.94 10.26
N THR A 182 -35.87 -11.06 10.77
CA THR A 182 -34.63 -11.73 10.34
C THR A 182 -34.99 -13.11 9.81
N CYS A 183 -34.03 -13.84 9.24
CA CYS A 183 -34.24 -15.23 8.88
C CYS A 183 -34.82 -16.04 10.06
N MET A 184 -34.29 -15.83 11.27
CA MET A 184 -34.77 -16.52 12.48
C MET A 184 -36.23 -16.22 12.84
N THR A 185 -36.71 -15.01 12.56
CA THR A 185 -38.06 -14.56 12.94
C THR A 185 -39.05 -14.53 11.80
N SER A 186 -38.62 -14.81 10.57
CA SER A 186 -39.42 -14.73 9.34
C SER A 186 -40.61 -15.72 9.27
N GLY A 187 -40.74 -16.65 10.23
CA GLY A 187 -41.84 -17.63 10.29
C GLY A 187 -41.86 -18.66 9.16
N GLY A 188 -40.99 -18.51 8.15
CA GLY A 188 -40.84 -19.38 6.99
C GLY A 188 -40.08 -20.66 7.29
N ARG A 189 -39.79 -21.45 6.23
CA ARG A 189 -39.00 -22.68 6.37
C ARG A 189 -37.52 -22.34 6.51
N THR A 190 -37.05 -22.36 7.75
CA THR A 190 -35.69 -21.98 8.10
C THR A 190 -34.82 -23.19 8.45
N THR A 191 -33.51 -23.06 8.25
CA THR A 191 -32.49 -23.98 8.74
C THR A 191 -31.43 -23.19 9.47
N THR A 192 -31.12 -23.59 10.70
CA THR A 192 -30.21 -22.86 11.59
C THR A 192 -29.00 -23.71 11.94
N GLN A 193 -27.85 -23.06 12.08
CA GLN A 193 -26.59 -23.71 12.42
C GLN A 193 -25.78 -22.87 13.40
N GLN A 194 -24.98 -23.55 14.20
CA GLN A 194 -24.14 -22.95 15.22
C GLN A 194 -22.80 -23.67 15.29
N HIS A 195 -21.71 -22.89 15.22
CA HIS A 195 -20.35 -23.41 15.30
C HIS A 195 -19.50 -22.56 16.22
N TYR A 196 -18.78 -23.24 17.11
CA TYR A 196 -17.79 -22.60 17.96
C TYR A 196 -16.42 -22.71 17.29
N ILE A 197 -15.82 -21.56 16.98
CA ILE A 197 -14.50 -21.46 16.34
C ILE A 197 -13.52 -20.92 17.39
N PRO A 198 -12.82 -21.79 18.14
CA PRO A 198 -11.79 -21.37 19.07
C PRO A 198 -10.55 -20.92 18.29
N THR A 199 -10.00 -19.78 18.69
CA THR A 199 -8.83 -19.16 18.08
C THR A 199 -7.83 -18.71 19.14
N ASN A 200 -6.56 -18.66 18.75
CA ASN A 200 -5.48 -18.10 19.56
C ASN A 200 -4.57 -17.24 18.67
N LYS A 201 -4.49 -15.93 18.95
CA LYS A 201 -3.57 -15.04 18.24
C LYS A 201 -2.16 -15.33 18.71
N LYS A 202 -1.27 -15.81 17.84
CA LYS A 202 0.13 -16.06 18.21
C LYS A 202 1.00 -14.83 18.07
N GLY A 203 0.74 -14.02 17.05
CA GLY A 203 1.59 -12.87 16.77
C GLY A 203 0.99 -11.89 15.80
N ASN A 204 1.75 -10.82 15.61
CA ASN A 204 1.44 -9.71 14.75
C ASN A 204 2.68 -9.31 13.96
N ILE A 205 2.52 -9.07 12.66
CA ILE A 205 3.57 -8.59 11.75
C ILE A 205 3.08 -7.26 11.20
N ILE A 206 3.73 -6.17 11.60
CA ILE A 206 3.39 -4.81 11.17
C ILE A 206 4.42 -4.38 10.14
N LEU A 207 3.96 -4.21 8.90
CA LEU A 207 4.74 -3.69 7.78
C LEU A 207 4.55 -2.18 7.72
N LYS A 208 5.65 -1.46 7.90
CA LYS A 208 5.67 0.00 7.84
C LYS A 208 6.43 0.45 6.61
N GLY A 209 5.87 1.44 5.94
CA GLY A 209 6.59 2.16 4.91
C GLY A 209 7.71 2.97 5.51
N THR A 210 8.91 2.94 4.93
CA THR A 210 9.98 3.86 5.38
C THR A 210 9.76 5.27 4.82
N GLY A 211 9.04 5.38 3.69
CA GLY A 211 8.84 6.65 2.97
C GLY A 211 10.13 7.30 2.50
N ALA A 212 11.26 6.57 2.58
CA ALA A 212 12.58 7.13 2.37
C ALA A 212 12.84 7.41 0.89
N LEU A 213 13.38 8.59 0.61
CA LEU A 213 13.96 8.95 -0.67
C LEU A 213 15.44 8.61 -0.68
N GLN A 214 15.83 7.74 -1.60
CA GLN A 214 17.18 7.23 -1.76
C GLN A 214 17.64 7.53 -3.17
N GLU A 215 18.80 8.18 -3.32
CA GLU A 215 19.39 8.46 -4.62
C GLU A 215 20.64 7.61 -4.81
N VAL A 216 20.81 7.03 -6.00
CA VAL A 216 22.00 6.26 -6.38
C VAL A 216 22.42 6.65 -7.79
N PHE A 217 23.64 7.13 -7.91
CA PHE A 217 24.30 7.36 -9.19
C PHE A 217 25.09 6.12 -9.58
N VAL A 218 25.00 5.71 -10.84
CA VAL A 218 25.61 4.48 -11.34
C VAL A 218 26.47 4.82 -12.54
N ASP A 219 27.74 4.44 -12.49
CA ASP A 219 28.68 4.66 -13.59
C ASP A 219 28.45 3.69 -14.77
N SER A 220 29.15 3.92 -15.87
CA SER A 220 29.09 3.06 -17.06
C SER A 220 29.48 1.59 -16.80
N ASN A 221 30.21 1.29 -15.72
CA ASN A 221 30.60 -0.05 -15.28
C ASN A 221 29.60 -0.67 -14.28
N GLY A 222 28.56 0.07 -13.88
CA GLY A 222 27.55 -0.37 -12.90
C GLY A 222 27.92 -0.10 -11.44
N ASN A 223 29.02 0.61 -11.16
CA ASN A 223 29.39 0.90 -9.78
C ASN A 223 28.48 2.01 -9.21
N PRO A 224 27.87 1.77 -8.04
CA PRO A 224 27.01 2.75 -7.39
C PRO A 224 27.81 3.77 -6.58
N THR A 225 27.33 5.00 -6.58
CA THR A 225 27.65 6.05 -5.61
C THR A 225 26.34 6.52 -4.98
N ILE A 226 26.30 6.49 -3.66
CA ILE A 226 25.09 6.82 -2.90
C ILE A 226 24.95 8.35 -2.83
N GLY A 227 23.78 8.84 -3.22
CA GLY A 227 23.43 10.26 -3.22
C GLY A 227 23.07 10.78 -1.82
N LEU A 228 22.67 12.06 -1.77
CA LEU A 228 22.34 12.72 -0.50
C LEU A 228 21.07 12.16 0.13
N GLY A 229 20.96 12.30 1.46
CA GLY A 229 19.78 11.87 2.22
C GLY A 229 19.65 10.36 2.41
N SER A 230 20.53 9.56 1.80
CA SER A 230 20.41 8.12 1.81
C SER A 230 20.79 7.49 3.16
N ASN A 231 19.79 7.18 3.98
CA ASN A 231 19.98 6.50 5.27
C ASN A 231 19.64 5.00 5.24
N PHE A 232 19.01 4.53 4.15
CA PHE A 232 18.47 3.18 4.03
C PHE A 232 19.25 2.30 3.06
N CYS A 233 20.21 2.84 2.32
CA CYS A 233 21.04 2.12 1.37
C CYS A 233 22.51 2.26 1.73
N SER A 234 23.28 1.19 1.53
CA SER A 234 24.73 1.16 1.67
C SER A 234 25.35 0.31 0.56
N THR A 235 26.60 0.59 0.18
CA THR A 235 27.35 -0.30 -0.70
C THR A 235 27.71 -1.57 0.06
N GLY A 236 27.63 -2.73 -0.60
CA GLY A 236 27.90 -4.02 0.04
C GLY A 236 28.30 -5.10 -0.96
N ILE A 237 28.69 -6.25 -0.41
CA ILE A 237 29.06 -7.44 -1.17
C ILE A 237 28.18 -8.60 -0.69
N VAL A 238 27.55 -9.29 -1.65
CA VAL A 238 26.79 -10.51 -1.40
C VAL A 238 27.36 -11.64 -2.23
N GLY A 239 27.84 -12.69 -1.53
CA GLY A 239 28.68 -13.70 -2.16
C GLY A 239 29.97 -13.08 -2.69
N ASN A 240 30.14 -13.08 -4.01
CA ASN A 240 31.27 -12.47 -4.71
C ASN A 240 30.86 -11.26 -5.58
N THR A 241 29.67 -10.72 -5.36
CA THR A 241 29.08 -9.68 -6.21
C THR A 241 28.96 -8.38 -5.42
N SER A 242 29.49 -7.30 -5.97
CA SER A 242 29.32 -5.94 -5.44
C SER A 242 27.97 -5.34 -5.86
N GLY A 243 27.45 -4.43 -5.04
CA GLY A 243 26.19 -3.75 -5.27
C GLY A 243 25.81 -2.81 -4.15
N ILE A 244 24.53 -2.46 -4.08
CA ILE A 244 23.93 -1.76 -2.94
C ILE A 244 22.98 -2.68 -2.18
N ILE A 245 22.87 -2.47 -0.88
CA ILE A 245 21.90 -3.10 0.00
C ILE A 245 20.99 -2.00 0.52
N CYS A 246 19.69 -2.11 0.23
CA CYS A 246 18.67 -1.14 0.62
C CYS A 246 17.64 -1.75 1.56
N LYS A 247 17.34 -1.08 2.66
CA LYS A 247 16.25 -1.38 3.59
C LYS A 247 14.95 -0.86 3.00
N LEU A 248 14.17 -1.74 2.37
CA LEU A 248 12.97 -1.33 1.64
C LEU A 248 11.72 -1.29 2.51
N VAL A 249 11.69 -2.04 3.60
CA VAL A 249 10.50 -2.22 4.42
C VAL A 249 10.93 -2.17 5.86
N GLU A 250 10.25 -1.37 6.67
CA GLU A 250 10.39 -1.45 8.13
C GLU A 250 9.40 -2.47 8.67
N LEU A 251 9.86 -3.24 9.64
CA LEU A 251 9.13 -4.36 10.21
C LEU A 251 9.09 -4.24 11.73
N GLU A 252 7.91 -4.46 12.29
CA GLU A 252 7.72 -4.76 13.70
C GLU A 252 7.01 -6.10 13.87
N THR A 253 7.51 -6.95 14.75
CA THR A 253 6.88 -8.24 15.09
C THR A 253 6.55 -8.31 16.56
N GLN A 254 5.35 -8.75 16.89
CA GLN A 254 4.89 -8.95 18.26
C GLN A 254 4.43 -10.40 18.45
N GLY A 255 4.75 -11.00 19.61
CA GLY A 255 4.39 -12.38 19.91
C GLY A 255 5.26 -13.41 19.17
N GLN A 256 4.67 -14.54 18.82
CA GLN A 256 5.31 -15.67 18.17
C GLN A 256 4.73 -15.90 16.78
N SER A 257 5.53 -16.44 15.86
CA SER A 257 5.00 -17.01 14.62
C SER A 257 4.27 -18.31 14.91
N ILE A 258 3.26 -18.61 14.11
CA ILE A 258 2.71 -19.96 14.01
C ILE A 258 3.69 -20.88 13.26
N GLY A 259 3.65 -22.18 13.55
CA GLY A 259 4.35 -23.19 12.76
C GLY A 259 3.59 -23.48 11.46
N GLY A 260 4.28 -23.44 10.32
CA GLY A 260 3.71 -23.69 9.00
C GLY A 260 4.60 -23.17 7.88
N THR A 261 4.48 -23.74 6.68
CA THR A 261 5.28 -23.37 5.49
C THR A 261 4.71 -22.13 4.81
N PHE A 262 4.49 -21.05 5.55
CA PHE A 262 4.19 -19.75 4.94
C PHE A 262 5.48 -19.13 4.44
N THR A 263 5.39 -18.57 3.26
CA THR A 263 6.56 -18.18 2.51
C THR A 263 6.44 -16.78 1.97
N VAL A 264 7.60 -16.20 1.69
CA VAL A 264 7.78 -14.89 1.09
C VAL A 264 8.50 -15.07 -0.22
N ARG A 265 8.02 -14.38 -1.25
CA ARG A 265 8.67 -14.26 -2.55
C ARG A 265 8.64 -12.81 -3.00
N MET A 266 9.66 -12.36 -3.72
CA MET A 266 9.65 -11.06 -4.37
C MET A 266 9.21 -11.20 -5.85
N TYR A 267 8.51 -10.19 -6.35
CA TYR A 267 8.13 -10.01 -7.74
C TYR A 267 8.71 -8.69 -8.23
N ILE A 268 9.06 -8.66 -9.51
CA ILE A 268 9.64 -7.49 -10.17
C ILE A 268 8.85 -7.21 -11.44
N ASP A 269 8.41 -5.97 -11.59
CA ASP A 269 7.81 -5.46 -12.81
C ASP A 269 8.90 -4.88 -13.71
N SER A 270 9.57 -5.74 -14.48
CA SER A 270 10.72 -5.35 -15.33
C SER A 270 10.36 -4.36 -16.43
N ALA A 271 9.11 -4.37 -16.89
CA ALA A 271 8.61 -3.42 -17.88
C ALA A 271 8.58 -1.98 -17.34
N LYS A 272 8.23 -1.78 -16.06
CA LYS A 272 8.30 -0.46 -15.40
C LYS A 272 9.73 0.08 -15.28
N LEU A 273 10.72 -0.78 -15.44
CA LEU A 273 12.14 -0.42 -15.44
C LEU A 273 12.71 -0.19 -16.85
N GLY A 274 11.88 -0.30 -17.90
CA GLY A 274 12.34 -0.24 -19.28
C GLY A 274 13.18 -1.45 -19.71
N LEU A 275 13.22 -2.52 -18.91
CA LEU A 275 13.99 -3.71 -19.22
C LEU A 275 13.21 -4.60 -20.20
N ALA A 276 13.89 -5.08 -21.25
CA ALA A 276 13.28 -5.95 -22.25
C ALA A 276 12.97 -7.36 -21.72
N ARG A 277 13.59 -7.76 -20.61
CA ARG A 277 13.44 -9.08 -19.99
C ARG A 277 13.62 -8.96 -18.48
N ASP A 278 13.08 -9.93 -17.75
CA ASP A 278 13.30 -10.03 -16.32
C ASP A 278 14.78 -10.21 -15.97
N PRO A 279 15.28 -9.53 -14.93
CA PRO A 279 16.65 -9.66 -14.48
C PRO A 279 16.91 -11.06 -13.95
N ARG A 280 18.13 -11.56 -14.18
CA ARG A 280 18.58 -12.86 -13.63
C ARG A 280 18.36 -12.89 -12.11
N ALA A 281 17.81 -14.00 -11.63
CA ALA A 281 17.38 -14.13 -10.23
C ALA A 281 18.47 -13.81 -9.19
N ALA A 282 19.74 -14.09 -9.49
CA ALA A 282 20.86 -13.87 -8.57
C ALA A 282 21.34 -12.41 -8.50
N LEU A 283 20.92 -11.55 -9.43
CA LEU A 283 21.34 -10.14 -9.44
C LEU A 283 20.60 -9.28 -8.40
N ILE A 284 19.47 -9.80 -7.92
CA ILE A 284 18.62 -9.15 -6.94
C ILE A 284 18.29 -10.18 -5.88
N GLN A 285 18.64 -9.88 -4.64
CA GLN A 285 18.43 -10.79 -3.53
C GLN A 285 17.80 -10.06 -2.36
N TYR A 286 17.07 -10.76 -1.51
CA TYR A 286 16.45 -10.18 -0.33
C TYR A 286 16.62 -11.07 0.90
N LYS A 287 16.55 -10.45 2.07
CA LYS A 287 16.56 -11.14 3.37
C LYS A 287 15.94 -10.27 4.47
N GLY A 288 15.64 -10.88 5.61
CA GLY A 288 15.44 -10.13 6.86
C GLY A 288 16.78 -9.59 7.36
N SER A 289 16.76 -8.43 8.01
CA SER A 289 17.98 -7.76 8.50
C SER A 289 18.85 -8.66 9.39
N ASN A 290 18.24 -9.53 10.19
CA ASN A 290 18.94 -10.45 11.10
C ASN A 290 19.18 -11.85 10.49
N SER A 291 18.78 -12.08 9.24
CA SER A 291 19.13 -13.32 8.53
C SER A 291 20.51 -13.22 7.89
N THR A 292 21.20 -14.35 7.86
CA THR A 292 22.47 -14.52 7.12
C THR A 292 22.24 -15.04 5.70
N ARG A 293 21.01 -15.46 5.39
CA ARG A 293 20.67 -16.11 4.12
C ARG A 293 20.03 -15.12 3.15
N TRP A 294 20.73 -14.85 2.06
CA TRP A 294 20.19 -14.15 0.91
C TRP A 294 19.32 -15.08 0.05
N THR A 295 18.14 -14.59 -0.34
CA THR A 295 17.21 -15.29 -1.22
C THR A 295 17.11 -14.55 -2.54
N ASN A 296 17.28 -15.24 -3.66
CA ASN A 296 17.09 -14.64 -4.99
C ASN A 296 15.65 -14.13 -5.15
N TRP A 297 15.44 -13.00 -5.81
CA TRP A 297 14.14 -12.31 -5.84
C TRP A 297 12.97 -13.22 -6.27
N SER A 298 13.17 -14.06 -7.28
CA SER A 298 12.14 -14.95 -7.81
C SER A 298 11.98 -16.26 -7.01
N SER A 299 12.82 -16.50 -6.02
CA SER A 299 12.78 -17.67 -5.16
C SER A 299 11.88 -17.44 -3.95
N THR A 300 11.49 -18.54 -3.32
CA THR A 300 10.64 -18.53 -2.14
C THR A 300 11.47 -18.83 -0.90
N THR A 301 11.24 -18.10 0.19
CA THR A 301 11.85 -18.37 1.50
C THR A 301 10.80 -18.43 2.60
N ASN A 302 11.11 -19.07 3.72
CA ASN A 302 10.19 -19.16 4.85
C ASN A 302 10.02 -17.81 5.53
N MET A 303 8.82 -17.55 6.03
CA MET A 303 8.51 -16.37 6.85
C MET A 303 9.51 -16.20 8.00
N SER A 304 9.91 -17.30 8.63
CA SER A 304 10.83 -17.27 9.76
C SER A 304 12.20 -16.66 9.43
N GLU A 305 12.66 -16.80 8.19
CA GLU A 305 13.93 -16.22 7.71
C GLU A 305 13.85 -14.69 7.57
N ILE A 306 12.63 -14.15 7.43
CA ILE A 306 12.43 -12.71 7.27
C ILE A 306 11.99 -12.09 8.60
N PHE A 307 11.04 -12.71 9.30
CA PHE A 307 10.28 -12.10 10.39
C PHE A 307 10.56 -12.66 11.80
N ASN A 308 11.12 -13.87 11.97
CA ASN A 308 11.19 -14.50 13.32
C ASN A 308 12.44 -14.20 14.14
N ASN A 309 13.42 -13.46 13.60
CA ASN A 309 14.72 -13.25 14.26
C ASN A 309 14.90 -11.85 14.87
N GLY A 310 13.81 -11.12 15.15
CA GLY A 310 13.90 -9.71 15.56
C GLY A 310 14.40 -8.79 14.44
N SER A 311 14.23 -9.21 13.18
CA SER A 311 14.51 -8.37 12.02
C SER A 311 13.67 -7.10 12.11
N GLN A 312 14.29 -5.96 11.83
CA GLN A 312 13.61 -4.65 11.83
C GLN A 312 13.33 -4.18 10.41
N ASN A 313 13.88 -4.87 9.41
CA ASN A 313 13.75 -4.48 8.02
C ASN A 313 13.86 -5.68 7.08
N ILE A 314 13.33 -5.50 5.87
CA ILE A 314 13.67 -6.31 4.71
C ILE A 314 14.74 -5.58 3.91
N GLU A 315 15.89 -6.23 3.77
CA GLU A 315 17.02 -5.76 2.99
C GLU A 315 16.98 -6.36 1.59
N VAL A 316 17.21 -5.53 0.58
CA VAL A 316 17.29 -5.93 -0.83
C VAL A 316 18.66 -5.54 -1.37
N PHE A 317 19.39 -6.52 -1.85
CA PHE A 317 20.64 -6.37 -2.57
C PHE A 317 20.38 -6.19 -4.07
N LEU A 318 20.96 -5.16 -4.66
CA LEU A 318 20.94 -4.85 -6.08
C LEU A 318 22.39 -4.85 -6.58
N SER A 319 22.75 -5.80 -7.45
CA SER A 319 24.12 -5.93 -7.95
C SER A 319 24.50 -4.81 -8.93
N ASN A 320 25.81 -4.57 -9.09
CA ASN A 320 26.33 -3.65 -10.10
C ASN A 320 25.84 -4.00 -11.52
N GLU A 321 25.79 -5.30 -11.88
CA GLU A 321 25.27 -5.76 -13.18
C GLU A 321 23.80 -5.37 -13.38
N TYR A 322 22.97 -5.48 -12.33
CA TYR A 322 21.58 -5.05 -12.41
C TYR A 322 21.44 -3.53 -12.49
N LEU A 323 22.18 -2.79 -11.65
CA LEU A 323 22.18 -1.32 -11.68
C LEU A 323 22.61 -0.79 -13.06
N LYS A 324 23.64 -1.40 -13.65
CA LYS A 324 24.06 -1.12 -15.03
C LYS A 324 22.92 -1.35 -16.02
N SER A 325 22.22 -2.48 -15.92
CA SER A 325 21.12 -2.80 -16.85
C SER A 325 19.98 -1.77 -16.81
N ILE A 326 19.72 -1.17 -15.64
CA ILE A 326 18.73 -0.10 -15.48
C ILE A 326 19.19 1.17 -16.19
N VAL A 327 20.44 1.60 -15.95
CA VAL A 327 20.99 2.79 -16.60
C VAL A 327 21.12 2.62 -18.10
N ASP A 328 21.58 1.45 -18.59
CA ASP A 328 21.68 1.16 -20.02
C ASP A 328 20.31 1.18 -20.71
N ALA A 329 19.24 0.78 -20.01
CA ALA A 329 17.87 0.84 -20.51
C ALA A 329 17.26 2.25 -20.46
N SER A 330 17.79 3.14 -19.63
CA SER A 330 17.31 4.52 -19.44
C SER A 330 18.48 5.52 -19.35
N PRO A 331 19.34 5.61 -20.38
CA PRO A 331 20.64 6.32 -20.29
C PRO A 331 20.48 7.83 -20.08
N ASN A 332 19.31 8.38 -20.40
CA ASN A 332 19.00 9.80 -20.28
C ASN A 332 17.83 10.07 -19.31
N SER A 333 17.43 9.08 -18.50
CA SER A 333 16.24 9.21 -17.64
C SER A 333 16.51 8.71 -16.23
N THR A 334 15.67 9.22 -15.32
CA THR A 334 15.51 8.68 -13.99
C THR A 334 14.78 7.35 -14.04
N VAL A 335 15.22 6.39 -13.23
CA VAL A 335 14.36 5.26 -12.86
C VAL A 335 14.02 5.40 -11.38
N THR A 336 12.74 5.68 -11.11
CA THR A 336 12.22 5.77 -9.74
C THR A 336 11.53 4.47 -9.37
N LEU A 337 12.08 3.79 -8.37
CA LEU A 337 11.53 2.57 -7.80
C LEU A 337 10.50 2.93 -6.73
N ALA A 338 9.34 3.44 -7.15
CA ALA A 338 8.22 3.81 -6.26
C ALA A 338 6.86 3.22 -6.70
N ASP A 339 6.71 2.81 -7.97
CA ASP A 339 5.42 2.41 -8.55
C ASP A 339 5.14 0.90 -8.48
N SER A 340 5.29 0.26 -7.32
CA SER A 340 5.12 -1.22 -7.20
C SER A 340 6.03 -2.02 -8.14
N VAL A 341 7.23 -1.49 -8.43
CA VAL A 341 8.24 -2.24 -9.17
C VAL A 341 8.60 -3.51 -8.40
N TYR A 342 8.78 -3.37 -7.10
CA TYR A 342 9.04 -4.48 -6.19
C TYR A 342 7.77 -4.78 -5.40
N THR A 343 7.31 -6.02 -5.46
CA THR A 343 6.17 -6.50 -4.67
C THR A 343 6.60 -7.76 -3.95
N PHE A 344 6.29 -7.86 -2.66
CA PHE A 344 6.55 -9.07 -1.90
C PHE A 344 5.23 -9.82 -1.72
N GLY A 345 5.18 -11.07 -2.17
CA GLY A 345 4.05 -11.95 -1.96
C GLY A 345 4.25 -12.86 -0.76
N PHE A 346 3.24 -12.88 0.10
CA PHE A 346 3.05 -13.85 1.16
C PHE A 346 2.16 -14.97 0.66
N GLN A 347 2.61 -16.20 0.83
CA GLN A 347 1.82 -17.38 0.53
C GLN A 347 1.76 -18.30 1.72
N SER A 348 0.55 -18.58 2.21
CA SER A 348 0.28 -19.64 3.15
C SER A 348 -0.11 -20.93 2.41
N PRO A 349 0.04 -22.12 3.03
CA PRO A 349 -0.42 -23.36 2.42
C PRO A 349 -1.96 -23.46 2.34
N LEU A 350 -2.70 -22.47 2.85
CA LEU A 350 -4.16 -22.48 2.86
C LEU A 350 -4.68 -22.12 1.47
N PRO A 351 -5.46 -23.02 0.83
CA PRO A 351 -5.89 -22.81 -0.54
C PRO A 351 -6.88 -21.65 -0.64
N GLN A 352 -6.97 -21.05 -1.83
CA GLN A 352 -7.98 -20.06 -2.24
C GLN A 352 -7.86 -18.67 -1.61
N SER A 353 -7.45 -18.56 -0.34
CA SER A 353 -7.34 -17.28 0.38
C SER A 353 -5.97 -17.03 0.98
N GLY A 354 -5.05 -17.99 0.96
CA GLY A 354 -3.71 -17.90 1.56
C GLY A 354 -2.72 -17.03 0.80
N PHE A 355 -3.17 -15.95 0.16
CA PHE A 355 -2.34 -15.07 -0.65
C PHE A 355 -2.49 -13.63 -0.18
N TYR A 356 -1.37 -12.95 -0.09
CA TYR A 356 -1.31 -11.52 0.17
C TYR A 356 -0.06 -10.94 -0.48
N GLU A 357 -0.10 -9.68 -0.86
CA GLU A 357 1.00 -8.98 -1.51
C GLU A 357 1.13 -7.61 -0.88
N PHE A 358 2.35 -7.08 -0.79
CA PHE A 358 2.56 -5.71 -0.39
C PHE A 358 3.66 -5.06 -1.21
N THR A 359 3.56 -3.74 -1.35
CA THR A 359 4.53 -2.92 -2.06
C THR A 359 5.27 -2.03 -1.05
N PRO A 360 6.61 -2.00 -1.07
CA PRO A 360 7.37 -1.03 -0.27
C PRO A 360 7.06 0.42 -0.67
N SER A 361 7.02 1.34 0.29
CA SER A 361 6.74 2.77 0.04
C SER A 361 7.98 3.63 -0.25
N ASN A 362 9.13 2.99 -0.43
CA ASN A 362 10.41 3.68 -0.63
C ASN A 362 10.52 4.24 -2.04
N PHE A 363 11.26 5.33 -2.18
CA PHE A 363 11.59 5.93 -3.47
C PHE A 363 13.08 5.76 -3.70
N LEU A 364 13.48 4.76 -4.49
CA LEU A 364 14.88 4.61 -4.93
C LEU A 364 15.05 5.17 -6.35
N ILE A 365 15.72 6.30 -6.44
CA ILE A 365 16.06 7.01 -7.68
C ILE A 365 17.42 6.50 -8.16
N ILE A 366 17.44 5.89 -9.34
CA ILE A 366 18.67 5.44 -10.01
C ILE A 366 18.95 6.36 -11.20
N LYS A 367 20.19 6.84 -11.29
CA LYS A 367 20.66 7.81 -12.30
C LYS A 367 21.99 7.37 -12.91
N PRO A 368 22.27 7.71 -14.17
CA PRO A 368 23.64 7.68 -14.69
C PRO A 368 24.53 8.65 -13.88
N ARG A 369 25.77 8.25 -13.59
CA ARG A 369 26.77 9.10 -12.94
C ARG A 369 27.54 9.97 -13.94
N ASP A 370 27.86 9.42 -15.11
CA ASP A 370 28.87 10.01 -16.00
C ASP A 370 28.35 11.26 -16.73
N TYR A 371 27.03 11.43 -16.85
CA TYR A 371 26.34 12.66 -17.28
C TYR A 371 24.92 12.70 -16.69
N GLY A 372 24.83 12.87 -15.37
CA GLY A 372 23.58 12.77 -14.61
C GLY A 372 22.99 14.12 -14.21
N ILE A 373 21.66 14.22 -14.18
CA ILE A 373 20.92 15.31 -13.54
C ILE A 373 19.89 14.73 -12.58
N SER A 374 19.75 15.35 -11.41
CA SER A 374 18.75 15.00 -10.41
C SER A 374 18.21 16.22 -9.68
N ILE A 375 16.98 16.10 -9.20
CA ILE A 375 16.33 17.05 -8.30
C ILE A 375 15.64 16.25 -7.20
N ILE A 376 15.93 16.59 -5.96
CA ILE A 376 15.32 15.96 -4.78
C ILE A 376 14.85 17.03 -3.79
N PRO A 377 13.76 16.78 -3.04
CA PRO A 377 13.39 17.57 -1.87
C PRO A 377 14.56 17.74 -0.90
N ALA A 378 14.79 18.97 -0.43
CA ALA A 378 15.86 19.27 0.53
C ALA A 378 15.61 18.67 1.92
N ASP A 379 14.36 18.38 2.25
CA ASP A 379 13.95 17.66 3.47
C ASP A 379 13.86 16.13 3.27
N PHE A 380 14.22 15.64 2.08
CA PHE A 380 14.18 14.23 1.69
C PHE A 380 12.80 13.56 1.83
N ASN A 381 11.73 14.34 1.91
CA ASN A 381 10.36 13.83 1.88
C ASN A 381 9.86 13.80 0.42
N PRO A 382 9.70 12.62 -0.21
CA PRO A 382 9.26 12.53 -1.59
C PRO A 382 7.79 12.94 -1.79
N ASN A 383 6.97 12.88 -0.75
CA ASN A 383 5.56 13.24 -0.77
C ASN A 383 5.36 14.64 -0.16
N GLN A 384 5.95 15.66 -0.77
CA GLN A 384 5.81 17.03 -0.30
C GLN A 384 4.37 17.53 -0.49
N SER A 385 3.76 17.97 0.61
CA SER A 385 2.51 18.71 0.60
C SER A 385 2.64 19.84 1.62
N LYS A 386 2.18 21.04 1.24
CA LYS A 386 2.25 22.24 2.07
C LYS A 386 0.89 22.94 2.03
N THR A 387 0.52 23.51 3.17
CA THR A 387 -0.69 24.30 3.33
C THR A 387 -0.31 25.66 3.87
N GLY A 388 -0.92 26.71 3.31
CA GLY A 388 -0.75 28.09 3.75
C GLY A 388 -2.10 28.80 3.78
N LYS A 389 -2.12 29.96 4.42
CA LYS A 389 -3.29 30.85 4.47
C LYS A 389 -3.00 32.05 3.58
N VAL A 390 -4.01 32.50 2.83
CA VAL A 390 -3.93 33.69 2.00
C VAL A 390 -4.23 34.94 2.85
N GLY A 391 -3.40 35.97 2.73
CA GLY A 391 -3.55 37.23 3.46
C GLY A 391 -2.32 38.12 3.40
N ASN A 392 -2.49 39.41 3.73
CA ASN A 392 -1.46 40.46 3.57
C ASN A 392 -0.13 40.16 4.27
N ASP A 393 -0.19 39.54 5.45
CA ASP A 393 0.98 39.27 6.30
C ASP A 393 1.35 37.78 6.32
N GLU A 394 0.74 36.98 5.43
CA GLU A 394 0.95 35.53 5.41
C GLU A 394 2.22 35.18 4.62
N PRO A 395 3.07 34.29 5.15
CA PRO A 395 4.33 33.92 4.49
C PRO A 395 4.07 33.10 3.21
N PRO A 396 5.04 33.08 2.28
CA PRO A 396 4.95 32.21 1.11
C PRO A 396 4.93 30.73 1.51
N ILE A 397 4.26 29.91 0.71
CA ILE A 397 4.49 28.47 0.71
C ILE A 397 5.78 28.23 -0.07
N GLU A 398 6.71 27.47 0.50
CA GLU A 398 7.99 27.14 -0.13
C GLU A 398 8.20 25.62 -0.21
N PHE A 399 8.66 25.19 -1.38
CA PHE A 399 9.19 23.86 -1.65
C PHE A 399 10.68 24.01 -1.97
N ASN A 400 11.55 23.44 -1.14
CA ASN A 400 12.99 23.56 -1.28
C ASN A 400 13.55 22.27 -1.90
N TYR A 401 14.41 22.42 -2.90
CA TYR A 401 15.02 21.31 -3.62
C TYR A 401 16.54 21.44 -3.68
N ILE A 402 17.19 20.29 -3.81
CA ILE A 402 18.61 20.17 -4.15
C ILE A 402 18.68 19.66 -5.58
N VAL A 403 19.29 20.46 -6.46
CA VAL A 403 19.60 20.06 -7.83
C VAL A 403 21.04 19.57 -7.88
N THR A 404 21.25 18.36 -8.40
CA THR A 404 22.57 17.75 -8.54
C THR A 404 22.85 17.43 -10.00
N THR A 405 23.93 17.95 -10.56
CA THR A 405 24.53 17.42 -11.79
C THR A 405 25.74 16.56 -11.44
N SER A 406 26.01 15.56 -12.27
CA SER A 406 27.15 14.65 -12.10
C SER A 406 27.82 14.44 -13.45
N GLY A 407 29.15 14.51 -13.47
CA GLY A 407 29.95 14.17 -14.65
C GLY A 407 31.41 14.61 -14.52
N PRO A 408 32.24 14.35 -15.54
CA PRO A 408 33.63 14.81 -15.59
C PRO A 408 33.78 16.34 -15.51
N ARG A 409 32.72 17.06 -15.86
CA ARG A 409 32.60 18.51 -15.82
C ARG A 409 31.15 18.91 -15.61
N GLN A 410 30.96 20.16 -15.20
CA GLN A 410 29.63 20.77 -15.13
C GLN A 410 28.95 20.82 -16.51
N ALA A 411 27.62 20.74 -16.51
CA ALA A 411 26.78 20.89 -17.70
C ALA A 411 26.88 22.30 -18.31
N ASP A 412 26.78 22.40 -19.63
CA ASP A 412 26.89 23.68 -20.35
C ASP A 412 25.61 24.52 -20.26
N SER A 413 24.47 23.84 -20.08
CA SER A 413 23.16 24.46 -19.87
C SER A 413 22.38 23.66 -18.84
N ILE A 414 21.82 24.36 -17.86
CA ILE A 414 20.95 23.78 -16.83
C ILE A 414 19.71 24.66 -16.75
N THR A 415 18.54 24.07 -16.90
CA THR A 415 17.26 24.78 -16.81
C THR A 415 16.31 24.08 -15.84
N ALA A 416 15.41 24.87 -15.25
CA ALA A 416 14.30 24.39 -14.45
C ALA A 416 12.99 24.97 -14.98
N LYS A 417 11.91 24.19 -14.93
CA LYS A 417 10.56 24.65 -15.25
C LYS A 417 9.55 24.08 -14.27
N VAL A 418 8.44 24.80 -14.11
CA VAL A 418 7.30 24.39 -13.29
C VAL A 418 6.12 24.18 -14.22
N GLU A 419 5.48 23.02 -14.07
CA GLU A 419 4.31 22.60 -14.86
C GLU A 419 3.13 22.37 -13.91
N GLY A 420 1.94 22.83 -14.29
CA GLY A 420 0.73 22.63 -13.49
C GLY A 420 -0.46 23.37 -14.10
N PRO A 421 -1.64 23.31 -13.46
CA PRO A 421 -2.77 24.15 -13.84
C PRO A 421 -2.34 25.63 -13.83
N ASN A 422 -2.65 26.34 -14.90
CA ASN A 422 -2.29 27.74 -15.07
C ASN A 422 -3.44 28.55 -15.69
N THR A 423 -3.31 29.87 -15.57
CA THR A 423 -4.24 30.84 -16.13
C THR A 423 -3.50 32.12 -16.51
N THR A 424 -4.13 32.98 -17.29
CA THR A 424 -3.56 34.26 -17.70
C THR A 424 -4.49 35.40 -17.29
N LEU A 425 -3.94 36.37 -16.56
CA LEU A 425 -4.64 37.60 -16.16
C LEU A 425 -3.88 38.80 -16.69
N LYS A 426 -4.57 39.66 -17.45
CA LYS A 426 -4.00 40.90 -18.03
C LYS A 426 -2.68 40.66 -18.80
N GLY A 427 -2.56 39.51 -19.48
CA GLY A 427 -1.38 39.12 -20.24
C GLY A 427 -0.24 38.49 -19.43
N GLN A 428 -0.45 38.25 -18.13
CA GLN A 428 0.53 37.64 -17.23
C GLN A 428 0.05 36.26 -16.76
N SER A 429 0.94 35.26 -16.81
CA SER A 429 0.64 33.88 -16.39
C SER A 429 0.70 33.73 -14.87
N TYR A 430 -0.18 32.88 -14.34
CA TYR A 430 -0.29 32.48 -12.92
C TYR A 430 -0.56 30.98 -12.82
N CYS A 431 -0.13 30.36 -11.73
CA CYS A 431 -0.58 29.03 -11.36
C CYS A 431 -2.05 29.09 -10.90
N LEU A 432 -2.85 28.09 -11.22
CA LEU A 432 -4.27 28.04 -10.89
C LEU A 432 -4.53 27.04 -9.76
N PHE A 433 -5.17 27.52 -8.69
CA PHE A 433 -5.61 26.70 -7.57
C PHE A 433 -7.14 26.63 -7.58
N THR A 434 -7.68 25.44 -7.34
CA THR A 434 -9.11 25.17 -7.50
C THR A 434 -9.69 24.47 -6.28
N SER A 435 -10.95 24.77 -5.91
CA SER A 435 -11.66 24.06 -4.84
C SER A 435 -12.07 22.65 -5.27
N SER A 436 -12.34 21.76 -4.31
CA SER A 436 -12.74 20.37 -4.59
C SER A 436 -14.05 20.24 -5.40
N ASP A 437 -14.92 21.26 -5.35
CA ASP A 437 -16.14 21.36 -6.13
C ASP A 437 -16.00 22.18 -7.42
N ASN A 438 -14.77 22.59 -7.76
CA ASN A 438 -14.39 23.39 -8.92
C ASN A 438 -15.06 24.77 -9.03
N LYS A 439 -15.61 25.31 -7.94
CA LYS A 439 -16.29 26.62 -7.94
C LYS A 439 -15.38 27.80 -7.65
N LEU A 440 -14.31 27.59 -6.88
CA LEU A 440 -13.30 28.62 -6.61
C LEU A 440 -12.11 28.37 -7.51
N ASN A 441 -11.75 29.37 -8.30
CA ASN A 441 -10.58 29.37 -9.19
C ASN A 441 -9.75 30.59 -8.84
N VAL A 442 -8.58 30.39 -8.25
CA VAL A 442 -7.77 31.45 -7.66
C VAL A 442 -6.38 31.43 -8.28
N PRO A 443 -5.92 32.57 -8.85
CA PRO A 443 -4.58 32.69 -9.43
C PRO A 443 -3.53 32.85 -8.32
N PHE A 444 -2.40 32.18 -8.44
CA PHE A 444 -1.24 32.36 -7.56
C PHE A 444 0.01 32.65 -8.39
N SER A 445 0.78 33.65 -7.99
CA SER A 445 2.15 33.79 -8.52
C SER A 445 3.02 32.66 -7.98
N ALA A 446 4.00 32.27 -8.78
CA ALA A 446 5.01 31.31 -8.39
C ALA A 446 6.39 31.78 -8.86
N TYR A 447 7.42 31.48 -8.08
CA TYR A 447 8.80 31.88 -8.36
C TYR A 447 9.76 30.74 -8.11
N LEU A 448 10.74 30.58 -8.99
CA LEU A 448 11.93 29.78 -8.75
C LEU A 448 13.06 30.71 -8.31
N SER A 449 13.70 30.38 -7.19
CA SER A 449 14.81 31.15 -6.63
C SER A 449 16.02 30.28 -6.32
N PHE A 450 17.21 30.85 -6.46
CA PHE A 450 18.48 30.23 -6.11
C PHE A 450 19.51 31.30 -5.72
N LYS A 451 20.63 30.91 -5.11
CA LYS A 451 21.76 31.82 -4.90
C LYS A 451 22.62 31.86 -6.15
N ASN A 452 22.99 33.03 -6.63
CA ASN A 452 23.94 33.19 -7.73
C ASN A 452 25.40 33.03 -7.26
N GLU A 453 26.36 32.99 -8.19
CA GLU A 453 27.80 32.86 -7.91
C GLU A 453 28.35 33.87 -6.88
N ASN A 454 27.73 35.05 -6.75
CA ASN A 454 28.09 36.08 -5.76
C ASN A 454 27.42 35.87 -4.39
N GLY A 455 26.65 34.80 -4.22
CA GLY A 455 25.88 34.49 -3.00
C GLY A 455 24.57 35.27 -2.84
N THR A 456 24.14 36.02 -3.85
CA THR A 456 22.90 36.82 -3.83
C THR A 456 21.71 35.98 -4.29
N LYS A 457 20.53 36.14 -3.67
CA LYS A 457 19.31 35.45 -4.11
C LYS A 457 18.81 36.04 -5.43
N GLU A 458 18.75 35.23 -6.47
CA GLU A 458 18.05 35.53 -7.73
C GLU A 458 16.68 34.83 -7.72
N SER A 459 15.66 35.50 -8.26
CA SER A 459 14.28 35.00 -8.30
C SER A 459 13.67 35.28 -9.66
N HIS A 460 13.07 34.25 -10.24
CA HIS A 460 12.47 34.25 -11.56
C HIS A 460 11.04 33.75 -11.47
N ARG A 461 10.11 34.42 -12.16
CA ARG A 461 8.71 34.00 -12.20
C ARG A 461 8.57 32.64 -12.91
N ALA A 462 7.84 31.72 -12.31
CA ALA A 462 7.68 30.33 -12.73
C ALA A 462 6.19 29.93 -12.71
N SER A 463 5.40 30.53 -13.60
CA SER A 463 3.94 30.58 -13.56
C SER A 463 3.21 29.28 -13.98
N CYS A 464 3.76 28.11 -13.68
CA CYS A 464 3.20 26.81 -14.06
C CYS A 464 2.93 26.66 -15.58
N ASP A 465 3.60 27.46 -16.40
CA ASP A 465 3.39 27.61 -17.85
C ASP A 465 4.51 26.95 -18.68
N ASN A 466 5.30 26.08 -18.06
CA ASN A 466 6.40 25.33 -18.67
C ASN A 466 7.57 26.18 -19.19
N ASN A 467 7.63 27.47 -18.84
CA ASN A 467 8.76 28.32 -19.21
C ASN A 467 10.06 27.86 -18.52
N GLU A 468 11.12 27.68 -19.32
CA GLU A 468 12.43 27.26 -18.83
C GLU A 468 13.22 28.44 -18.26
N ILE A 469 13.71 28.29 -17.03
CA ILE A 469 14.53 29.26 -16.30
C ILE A 469 15.96 28.73 -16.22
N SER A 470 16.92 29.53 -16.65
CA SER A 470 18.34 29.16 -16.64
C SER A 470 18.92 29.17 -15.22
N LEU A 471 19.58 28.08 -14.84
CA LEU A 471 20.35 27.96 -13.59
C LEU A 471 21.86 28.15 -13.81
N LYS A 472 22.27 28.69 -14.97
CA LYS A 472 23.68 28.84 -15.33
C LYS A 472 24.47 29.68 -14.32
N ASN A 473 23.86 30.73 -13.79
CA ASN A 473 24.50 31.65 -12.84
C ASN A 473 24.36 31.20 -11.38
N ALA A 474 23.77 30.02 -11.12
CA ALA A 474 23.58 29.52 -9.77
C ALA A 474 24.93 29.20 -9.11
N LEU A 475 25.00 29.34 -7.79
CA LEU A 475 26.15 28.93 -7.00
C LEU A 475 26.16 27.41 -6.87
N TRP A 476 27.10 26.77 -7.56
CA TRP A 476 27.28 25.32 -7.53
C TRP A 476 28.42 24.94 -6.57
N SER A 477 28.13 24.03 -5.64
CA SER A 477 29.12 23.39 -4.78
C SER A 477 29.64 22.12 -5.45
N GLU A 478 30.96 22.00 -5.61
CA GLU A 478 31.61 20.84 -6.21
C GLU A 478 32.08 19.84 -5.15
N THR A 479 31.80 18.56 -5.36
CA THR A 479 32.31 17.46 -4.55
C THR A 479 32.89 16.39 -5.48
N PRO A 480 34.21 16.14 -5.47
CA PRO A 480 34.82 15.10 -6.27
C PRO A 480 34.21 13.73 -5.97
N TRP A 481 34.18 12.84 -6.96
CA TRP A 481 33.80 11.45 -6.75
C TRP A 481 34.81 10.72 -5.84
N ASP A 482 34.34 9.71 -5.10
CA ASP A 482 35.12 9.00 -4.07
C ASP A 482 36.35 8.23 -4.61
N ARG A 483 36.46 8.06 -5.94
CA ARG A 483 37.59 7.39 -6.61
C ARG A 483 38.34 8.32 -7.57
N PRO A 484 39.00 9.38 -7.06
CA PRO A 484 39.62 10.41 -7.89
C PRO A 484 40.80 9.91 -8.76
N ASN A 485 41.31 8.69 -8.52
CA ASN A 485 42.46 8.13 -9.25
C ASN A 485 42.06 7.15 -10.37
N GLU A 486 40.78 6.76 -10.45
CA GLU A 486 40.26 5.83 -11.47
C GLU A 486 39.25 6.52 -12.39
N ASP A 487 38.57 7.56 -11.91
CA ASP A 487 37.56 8.33 -12.63
C ASP A 487 37.66 9.82 -12.25
N LEU A 488 37.81 10.69 -13.25
CA LEU A 488 37.85 12.14 -13.06
C LEU A 488 36.43 12.68 -13.21
N GLY A 489 35.81 13.09 -12.10
CA GLY A 489 34.50 13.75 -12.11
C GLY A 489 34.02 14.20 -10.74
N SER A 490 32.94 14.96 -10.75
CA SER A 490 32.39 15.61 -9.56
C SER A 490 30.86 15.59 -9.57
N PHE A 491 30.29 15.68 -8.38
CA PHE A 491 28.93 16.13 -8.15
C PHE A 491 28.92 17.64 -7.99
N TYR A 492 28.08 18.33 -8.74
CA TYR A 492 27.81 19.75 -8.57
C TYR A 492 26.42 19.94 -8.03
N ARG A 493 26.27 20.71 -6.95
CA ARG A 493 24.98 20.89 -6.26
C ARG A 493 24.60 22.34 -6.07
N THR A 494 23.33 22.65 -6.23
CA THR A 494 22.75 23.95 -5.87
C THR A 494 21.35 23.78 -5.27
N ASN A 495 20.91 24.78 -4.52
CA ASN A 495 19.56 24.81 -3.96
C ASN A 495 18.62 25.56 -4.91
N LEU A 496 17.41 25.03 -5.06
CA LEU A 496 16.35 25.62 -5.87
C LEU A 496 15.07 25.68 -5.04
N ASP A 497 14.55 26.88 -4.82
CA ASP A 497 13.33 27.12 -4.04
C ASP A 497 12.19 27.45 -4.99
N LEU A 498 11.09 26.69 -4.92
CA LEU A 498 9.82 27.05 -5.54
C LEU A 498 8.92 27.70 -4.47
N SER A 499 8.54 28.96 -4.67
CA SER A 499 7.72 29.71 -3.74
C SER A 499 6.42 30.21 -4.36
N PHE A 500 5.34 30.16 -3.57
CA PHE A 500 4.03 30.73 -3.87
C PHE A 500 3.73 31.81 -2.83
N PRO A 501 3.79 33.11 -3.17
CA PRO A 501 3.42 34.17 -2.24
C PRO A 501 1.93 34.09 -1.88
N MET A 502 1.65 34.10 -0.59
CA MET A 502 0.28 34.04 -0.06
C MET A 502 -0.34 35.43 0.16
N ASN A 503 0.45 36.48 -0.05
CA ASN A 503 0.07 37.88 0.11
C ASN A 503 -0.02 38.65 -1.21
N ASP A 504 0.02 37.94 -2.35
CA ASP A 504 -0.16 38.55 -3.66
C ASP A 504 -1.61 39.01 -3.84
N SER A 505 -1.79 40.25 -4.27
CA SER A 505 -3.13 40.89 -4.36
C SER A 505 -4.08 40.16 -5.32
N GLU A 506 -3.54 39.52 -6.36
CA GLU A 506 -4.34 38.75 -7.32
C GLU A 506 -4.89 37.46 -6.68
N SER A 507 -4.21 36.90 -5.67
CA SER A 507 -4.66 35.69 -4.95
C SER A 507 -5.81 35.95 -3.98
N PHE A 508 -6.12 37.22 -3.66
CA PHE A 508 -7.24 37.59 -2.79
C PHE A 508 -8.59 37.48 -3.48
N PHE A 509 -8.61 37.31 -4.81
CA PHE A 509 -9.82 37.23 -5.59
C PHE A 509 -9.82 35.98 -6.45
N THR A 510 -11.00 35.46 -6.69
CA THR A 510 -11.22 34.46 -7.74
C THR A 510 -11.01 35.08 -9.12
N LEU A 511 -10.89 34.26 -10.17
CA LEU A 511 -10.83 34.74 -11.56
C LEU A 511 -12.03 35.60 -11.96
N ASP A 512 -13.18 35.43 -11.29
CA ASP A 512 -14.39 36.24 -11.49
C ASP A 512 -14.34 37.59 -10.73
N GLY A 513 -13.25 37.88 -10.01
CA GLY A 513 -13.03 39.12 -9.28
C GLY A 513 -13.74 39.21 -7.93
N ILE A 514 -14.18 38.08 -7.37
CA ILE A 514 -14.92 38.01 -6.10
C ILE A 514 -13.99 37.49 -4.99
N ASP A 515 -14.11 38.09 -3.80
CA ASP A 515 -13.50 37.57 -2.57
C ASP A 515 -14.00 36.15 -2.27
N TRP A 516 -13.20 35.34 -1.60
CA TRP A 516 -13.47 33.93 -1.41
C TRP A 516 -13.10 33.43 -0.02
N LEU A 517 -13.90 32.46 0.46
CA LEU A 517 -13.65 31.73 1.69
C LEU A 517 -13.74 30.24 1.37
N GLY A 518 -12.68 29.50 1.67
CA GLY A 518 -12.64 28.06 1.43
C GLY A 518 -11.22 27.53 1.34
N THR A 519 -11.10 26.34 0.76
CA THR A 519 -9.82 25.69 0.49
C THR A 519 -9.71 25.46 -1.01
N VAL A 520 -8.59 25.88 -1.58
CA VAL A 520 -8.21 25.60 -2.95
C VAL A 520 -6.89 24.81 -2.92
N SER A 521 -6.68 23.95 -3.91
CA SER A 521 -5.45 23.18 -4.03
C SER A 521 -5.01 23.10 -5.50
N ALA A 522 -3.73 22.81 -5.67
CA ALA A 522 -3.13 22.52 -6.96
C ALA A 522 -2.06 21.44 -6.79
N SER A 523 -1.81 20.68 -7.85
CA SER A 523 -0.67 19.79 -7.98
C SER A 523 0.08 20.10 -9.27
N GLY A 524 1.39 19.90 -9.26
CA GLY A 524 2.26 20.24 -10.37
C GLY A 524 3.56 19.45 -10.35
N THR A 525 4.41 19.70 -11.33
CA THR A 525 5.70 19.04 -11.49
C THR A 525 6.79 20.08 -11.72
N ILE A 526 7.88 19.97 -10.97
CA ILE A 526 9.12 20.70 -11.27
C ILE A 526 10.05 19.78 -12.06
N THR A 527 10.54 20.26 -13.19
CA THR A 527 11.47 19.52 -14.05
C THR A 527 12.77 20.28 -14.18
N VAL A 528 13.89 19.59 -13.99
CA VAL A 528 15.23 20.10 -14.30
C VAL A 528 15.80 19.38 -15.51
N LYS A 529 16.59 20.11 -16.29
CA LYS A 529 17.24 19.62 -17.50
C LYS A 529 18.67 20.11 -17.51
N ALA A 530 19.58 19.22 -17.88
CA ALA A 530 20.98 19.55 -18.09
C ALA A 530 21.42 19.09 -19.48
N ILE A 531 22.31 19.85 -20.12
CA ILE A 531 22.86 19.57 -21.44
C ILE A 531 24.38 19.69 -21.37
N TRP A 532 25.07 18.66 -21.84
CA TRP A 532 26.51 18.66 -22.10
C TRP A 532 26.72 18.65 -23.62
N THR A 533 27.57 19.54 -24.10
CA THR A 533 27.92 19.77 -25.50
C THR A 533 29.42 19.63 -25.69
N GLY A 534 29.86 18.86 -26.68
CA GLY A 534 31.28 18.65 -27.00
C GLY A 534 31.64 17.16 -27.09
N PRO A 535 32.84 16.84 -27.62
CA PRO A 535 33.33 15.46 -27.66
C PRO A 535 33.62 14.96 -26.24
N ASP A 536 33.29 13.69 -25.97
CA ASP A 536 33.64 13.00 -24.73
C ASP A 536 35.15 13.15 -24.49
N ILE A 537 35.54 13.60 -23.29
CA ILE A 537 36.95 13.59 -22.90
C ILE A 537 37.28 12.13 -22.64
N GLN A 538 37.97 11.48 -23.60
CA GLN A 538 38.44 10.09 -23.50
C GLN A 538 39.40 9.87 -22.34
#